data_AF-A0A7C7I077-F1
#
_entry.id   AF-A0A7C7I077-F1
#
_cell.length_a   1.000
_cell.length_b   1.000
_cell.length_c   1.000
_cell.angle_alpha   90.00
_cell.angle_beta   90.00
_cell.angle_gamma   90.00
#
_symmetry.space_group_name_H-M   'P 1'
#
loop_
_entity.id
_entity.type
_entity.pdbx_description
1 polymer ?
#
loop_
_entity_poly.entity_id
_entity_poly.type
_entity_poly.pdbx_seq_one_letter_code
_entity_poly.pdbx_strand_id
1 'polypeptide(L)'
;MRRIRFFLAAILAAAFAVPLSAQSVPSQFGEEILGQFEASARKLVALAQAMPSDTYSWQPMEGVYSVARVYTHISRYNYMYPDQSLGIESPMGPAEYGR
;
A
#
# COMPACT_ATOMS: atom_id res chain seq x y z
N MET A 1 -36.02 26.09 -27.99
CA MET A 1 -35.31 26.45 -26.74
C MET A 1 -35.50 25.42 -25.62
N ARG A 2 -36.72 25.18 -25.09
CA ARG A 2 -36.95 24.24 -23.97
C ARG A 2 -36.54 22.79 -24.27
N ARG A 3 -36.92 22.26 -25.45
CA ARG A 3 -36.57 20.89 -25.89
C ARG A 3 -35.06 20.68 -26.04
N ILE A 4 -34.36 21.65 -26.62
CA ILE A 4 -32.89 21.60 -26.80
C ILE A 4 -32.16 21.55 -25.45
N ARG A 5 -32.62 22.31 -24.45
CA ARG A 5 -32.07 22.28 -23.09
C ARG A 5 -32.26 20.93 -22.41
N PHE A 6 -33.43 20.30 -22.59
CA PHE A 6 -33.67 18.94 -22.08
C PHE A 6 -32.78 17.89 -22.76
N PHE A 7 -32.58 17.98 -24.08
CA PHE A 7 -31.68 17.09 -24.80
C PHE A 7 -30.22 17.25 -24.35
N LEU A 8 -29.74 18.49 -24.17
CA LEU A 8 -28.38 18.74 -23.67
C LEU A 8 -28.17 18.23 -22.24
N ALA A 9 -29.16 18.40 -21.36
CA ALA A 9 -29.10 17.88 -19.99
C ALA A 9 -29.08 16.34 -19.96
N ALA A 10 -29.84 15.68 -20.84
CA ALA A 10 -29.84 14.22 -20.95
C ALA A 10 -28.48 13.69 -21.47
N ILE A 11 -27.87 14.36 -22.45
CA ILE A 11 -26.53 14.01 -22.95
C ILE A 11 -25.48 14.17 -21.85
N LEU A 12 -25.54 15.25 -21.08
CA LEU A 12 -24.61 15.49 -19.98
C LEU A 12 -24.78 14.44 -18.87
N ALA A 13 -26.02 14.10 -18.49
CA ALA A 13 -26.29 13.05 -17.50
C ALA A 13 -25.80 11.67 -17.98
N ALA A 14 -25.99 11.34 -19.26
CA ALA A 14 -25.50 10.10 -19.85
C ALA A 14 -23.97 10.03 -19.88
N ALA A 15 -23.28 11.17 -20.10
CA ALA A 15 -21.83 11.25 -20.06
C ALA A 15 -21.23 10.93 -18.67
N PHE A 16 -22.00 11.13 -17.59
CA PHE A 16 -21.58 10.82 -16.21
C PHE A 16 -22.03 9.43 -15.70
N ALA A 17 -22.93 8.73 -16.42
CA ALA A 17 -23.40 7.42 -15.99
C ALA A 17 -22.30 6.33 -16.05
N VAL A 18 -21.44 6.37 -17.09
CA VAL A 18 -20.33 5.42 -17.26
C VAL A 18 -19.26 5.53 -16.16
N PRO A 19 -18.69 6.72 -15.85
CA PRO A 19 -17.70 6.83 -14.78
C PRO A 19 -18.27 6.50 -13.40
N LEU A 20 -19.58 6.70 -13.18
CA LEU A 20 -20.24 6.34 -11.92
C LEU A 20 -20.29 4.82 -11.71
N SER A 21 -20.56 4.05 -12.77
CA SER A 21 -20.54 2.57 -12.71
C SER A 21 -19.13 1.98 -12.55
N ALA A 22 -18.09 2.75 -12.85
CA ALA A 22 -16.69 2.35 -12.68
C ALA A 22 -16.14 2.64 -11.28
N GLN A 23 -16.90 3.29 -10.39
CA GLN A 23 -16.50 3.59 -9.01
C GLN A 23 -16.83 2.47 -8.02
N SER A 24 -17.32 1.31 -8.47
CA SER A 24 -17.54 0.18 -7.59
C SER A 24 -16.21 -0.50 -7.25
N VAL A 25 -16.01 -0.77 -5.96
CA VAL A 25 -14.95 -1.69 -5.53
C VAL A 25 -15.38 -3.10 -5.95
N PRO A 26 -14.55 -3.86 -6.68
CA PRO A 26 -14.86 -5.24 -7.01
C PRO A 26 -15.18 -6.04 -5.76
N SER A 27 -16.11 -7.00 -5.87
CA SER A 27 -16.32 -7.97 -4.80
C SER A 27 -14.99 -8.69 -4.52
N GLN A 28 -14.71 -8.97 -3.24
CA GLN A 28 -13.45 -9.61 -2.78
C GLN A 28 -12.16 -8.76 -2.89
N PHE A 29 -12.20 -7.51 -3.38
CA PHE A 29 -10.98 -6.69 -3.50
C PHE A 29 -10.18 -6.59 -2.18
N GLY A 30 -10.87 -6.41 -1.06
CA GLY A 30 -10.23 -6.36 0.26
C GLY A 30 -9.55 -7.68 0.65
N GLU A 31 -10.19 -8.82 0.35
CA GLU A 31 -9.64 -10.15 0.61
C GLU A 31 -8.41 -10.42 -0.27
N GLU A 32 -8.46 -10.02 -1.54
CA GLU A 32 -7.34 -10.17 -2.46
C GLU A 32 -6.13 -9.34 -2.01
N ILE A 33 -6.33 -8.06 -1.69
CA ILE A 33 -5.27 -7.19 -1.20
C ILE A 33 -4.69 -7.71 0.12
N LEU A 34 -5.54 -8.15 1.05
CA LEU A 34 -5.10 -8.75 2.31
C LEU A 34 -4.26 -10.01 2.06
N GLY A 35 -4.72 -10.90 1.17
CA GLY A 35 -3.99 -12.12 0.83
C GLY A 35 -2.62 -11.85 0.20
N GLN A 36 -2.52 -10.87 -0.70
CA GLN A 36 -1.24 -10.45 -1.29
C GLN A 36 -0.29 -9.87 -0.23
N PHE A 37 -0.82 -9.05 0.67
CA PHE A 37 -0.06 -8.45 1.76
C PHE A 37 0.49 -9.53 2.70
N GLU A 38 -0.35 -10.44 3.18
CA GLU A 38 0.04 -11.54 4.06
C GLU A 38 1.04 -12.50 3.40
N ALA A 39 0.86 -12.82 2.12
CA ALA A 39 1.80 -13.65 1.39
C ALA A 39 3.18 -12.99 1.29
N SER A 40 3.24 -11.68 1.06
CA SER A 40 4.48 -10.92 0.97
C SER A 40 5.17 -10.81 2.33
N ALA A 41 4.41 -10.48 3.38
CA ALA A 41 4.91 -10.40 4.75
C ALA A 41 5.54 -11.73 5.21
N ARG A 42 4.83 -12.86 5.00
CA ARG A 42 5.35 -14.20 5.35
C ARG A 42 6.66 -14.52 4.64
N LYS A 43 6.77 -14.20 3.34
CA LYS A 43 8.00 -14.45 2.57
C LYS A 43 9.17 -13.64 3.12
N LEU A 44 8.98 -12.36 3.44
CA LEU A 44 10.06 -11.54 3.98
C LEU A 44 10.51 -11.97 5.37
N VAL A 45 9.56 -12.33 6.25
CA VAL A 45 9.89 -12.88 7.56
C VAL A 45 10.65 -14.19 7.42
N ALA A 46 10.21 -15.10 6.55
CA ALA A 46 10.90 -16.37 6.30
C ALA A 46 12.31 -16.17 5.73
N LEU A 47 12.50 -15.23 4.81
CA LEU A 47 13.83 -14.89 4.28
C LEU A 47 14.73 -14.34 5.39
N ALA A 48 14.26 -13.39 6.19
CA ALA A 48 15.02 -12.84 7.31
C ALA A 48 15.46 -13.94 8.29
N GLN A 49 14.55 -14.85 8.66
CA GLN A 49 14.84 -15.96 9.56
C GLN A 49 15.84 -16.97 8.98
N ALA A 50 15.86 -17.16 7.66
CA ALA A 50 16.75 -18.09 6.99
C ALA A 50 18.15 -17.51 6.72
N MET A 51 18.33 -16.19 6.80
CA MET A 51 19.62 -15.55 6.49
C MET A 51 20.65 -15.74 7.62
N PRO A 52 21.89 -16.16 7.30
CA PRO A 52 22.98 -16.18 8.28
C PRO A 52 23.25 -14.77 8.84
N SER A 53 23.54 -14.67 10.14
CA SER A 53 23.64 -13.38 10.83
C SER A 53 24.76 -12.47 10.29
N ASP A 54 25.86 -13.05 9.80
CA ASP A 54 26.99 -12.34 9.21
C ASP A 54 26.66 -11.69 7.85
N THR A 55 25.64 -12.19 7.14
CA THR A 55 25.22 -11.66 5.82
C THR A 55 24.41 -10.37 5.89
N TYR A 56 23.89 -10.01 7.07
CA TYR A 56 23.06 -8.81 7.24
C TYR A 56 23.81 -7.50 6.95
N SER A 57 25.14 -7.52 7.05
CA SER A 57 26.01 -6.37 6.74
C SER A 57 26.29 -6.19 5.25
N TRP A 58 26.00 -7.19 4.40
CA TRP A 58 26.26 -7.12 2.97
C TRP A 58 25.45 -6.01 2.31
N GLN A 59 26.08 -5.30 1.38
CA GLN A 59 25.45 -4.29 0.53
C GLN A 59 25.88 -4.50 -0.94
N PRO A 60 25.01 -4.28 -1.93
CA PRO A 60 25.34 -4.51 -3.34
C PRO A 60 26.44 -3.58 -3.88
N MET A 61 26.38 -2.30 -3.53
CA MET A 61 27.32 -1.25 -3.92
C MET A 61 27.16 -0.01 -3.03
N GLU A 62 28.09 0.93 -3.14
CA GLU A 62 28.02 2.20 -2.42
C GLU A 62 26.68 2.92 -2.68
N GLY A 63 26.08 3.46 -1.61
CA GLY A 63 24.80 4.16 -1.67
C GLY A 63 23.56 3.25 -1.68
N VAL A 64 23.70 1.93 -1.80
CA VAL A 64 22.58 0.97 -1.72
C VAL A 64 22.47 0.41 -0.30
N TYR A 65 21.24 0.25 0.19
CA TYR A 65 20.99 -0.30 1.52
C TYR A 65 21.61 -1.69 1.70
N SER A 66 22.19 -1.91 2.87
CA SER A 66 22.53 -3.26 3.33
C SER A 66 21.27 -4.07 3.57
N VAL A 67 21.42 -5.39 3.64
CA VAL A 67 20.29 -6.30 3.91
C VAL A 67 19.58 -5.94 5.21
N ALA A 68 20.32 -5.68 6.30
CA ALA A 68 19.73 -5.23 7.56
C ALA A 68 18.86 -4.00 7.38
N ARG A 69 19.36 -3.01 6.63
CA ARG A 69 18.66 -1.75 6.43
C ARG A 69 17.40 -1.92 5.57
N VAL A 70 17.39 -2.86 4.63
CA VAL A 70 16.18 -3.23 3.87
C VAL A 70 15.11 -3.81 4.80
N TYR A 71 15.43 -4.80 5.64
CA TYR A 71 14.43 -5.38 6.55
C TYR A 71 13.94 -4.36 7.57
N THR A 72 14.83 -3.57 8.18
CA THR A 72 14.43 -2.51 9.12
C THR A 72 13.55 -1.46 8.44
N HIS A 73 13.87 -1.05 7.21
CA HIS A 73 13.05 -0.11 6.44
C HIS A 73 11.62 -0.65 6.22
N ILE A 74 11.50 -1.92 5.83
CA ILE A 74 10.22 -2.57 5.60
C ILE A 74 9.42 -2.66 6.91
N SER A 75 10.03 -3.15 7.99
CA SER A 75 9.37 -3.22 9.30
C SER A 75 8.90 -1.84 9.75
N ARG A 76 9.79 -0.84 9.74
CA ARG A 76 9.48 0.55 10.09
C ARG A 76 8.30 1.08 9.28
N TYR A 77 8.27 0.90 7.96
CA TYR A 77 7.19 1.43 7.13
C TYR A 77 5.84 0.76 7.41
N ASN A 78 5.84 -0.54 7.69
CA ASN A 78 4.62 -1.28 8.05
C ASN A 78 4.04 -0.88 9.42
N TYR A 79 4.84 -0.24 10.27
CA TYR A 79 4.38 0.33 11.54
C TYR A 79 4.04 1.82 11.44
N MET A 80 4.79 2.58 10.64
CA MET A 80 4.64 4.03 10.47
C MET A 80 3.43 4.40 9.60
N TYR A 81 3.22 3.71 8.48
CA TYR A 81 2.20 4.09 7.52
C TYR A 81 0.77 3.94 8.06
N PRO A 82 0.39 2.85 8.74
CA PRO A 82 -0.94 2.75 9.34
C PRO A 82 -1.21 3.85 10.37
N ASP A 83 -0.22 4.20 11.19
CA ASP A 83 -0.32 5.25 12.20
C ASP A 83 -0.54 6.62 11.56
N GLN A 84 0.37 7.04 10.66
CA GLN A 84 0.35 8.39 10.10
C GLN A 84 -0.73 8.61 9.04
N SER A 85 -1.09 7.58 8.29
CA SER A 85 -1.98 7.72 7.12
C SER A 85 -3.38 7.17 7.34
N LEU A 86 -3.55 6.19 8.24
CA LEU A 86 -4.81 5.49 8.46
C LEU A 86 -5.39 5.71 9.87
N GLY A 87 -4.63 6.35 10.78
CA GLY A 87 -5.04 6.55 12.17
C GLY A 87 -5.06 5.27 13.00
N ILE A 88 -4.29 4.25 12.59
CA ILE A 88 -4.17 2.98 13.31
C ILE A 88 -2.91 3.04 14.16
N GLU A 89 -3.08 3.15 15.48
CA GLU A 89 -1.97 3.29 16.42
C GLU A 89 -0.96 2.15 16.29
N SER A 90 0.31 2.52 16.23
CA SER A 90 1.41 1.57 16.09
C SER A 90 2.04 1.21 17.43
N PRO A 91 2.37 -0.07 17.68
CA PRO A 91 3.07 -0.48 18.89
C PRO A 91 4.52 0.01 18.96
N MET A 92 5.11 0.46 17.84
CA MET A 92 6.47 1.02 17.83
C MET A 92 6.52 2.47 18.34
N GLY A 93 5.41 3.20 18.21
CA GLY A 93 5.32 4.63 18.54
C GLY A 93 6.08 5.56 17.57
N PRO A 94 5.71 6.85 17.48
CA PRO A 94 6.31 7.78 16.52
C PRO A 94 7.82 8.03 16.65
N ALA A 95 8.37 7.92 17.85
CA ALA A 95 9.79 8.18 18.14
C ALA A 95 10.75 7.15 17.51
N GLU A 96 10.23 5.98 17.12
CA GLU A 96 11.00 4.90 16.51
C GLU A 96 11.01 5.00 14.97
N TYR A 97 10.09 5.79 14.38
CA TYR A 97 10.09 6.01 12.93
C TYR A 97 11.28 6.83 12.45
N GLY A 98 12.09 7.45 13.30
CA GLY A 98 13.25 8.23 12.84
C GLY A 98 14.54 7.41 12.68
N ARG A 99 14.54 6.15 13.14
CA ARG A 99 15.76 5.39 13.40
C ARG A 99 16.08 4.36 12.33
#